data_AF-A0A2E4YR94-F1
#
_entry.id   AF-A0A2E4YR94-F1
#
_cell.length_a   1.000
_cell.length_b   1.000
_cell.length_c   1.000
_cell.angle_alpha   90.00
_cell.angle_beta   90.00
_cell.angle_gamma   90.00
#
_symmetry.space_group_name_H-M   'P 1'
#
loop_
_entity.id
_entity.type
_entity.pdbx_description
1 polymer ?
#
loop_
_entity_poly.entity_id
_entity_poly.type
_entity_poly.pdbx_seq_one_letter_code
_entity_poly.pdbx_strand_id
1 'polypeptide(L)'
;MNFKKRLLYYLSGFTIGLLLVFSILGIRGCEWLPKTRIINAINSSQLYISKADLENIKCNQATNAVFNLLSYGEIDFSKSDTKNKLKKYFIKSNKLSAVVEINFSDSTSKIQNIKGLPKCKIVKNNSFIPFYRTNEMMLSILKKLPTKFEDSYNCSLNHYKLDSTFSNKILSKGKIIFNHSLPKRKPNPLFIAELKIDSSLFYVLIQQGEKRIRFKKLIKNNNASKDFLNSFLFSKNETLPCN
;
A
#
# COMPACT_ATOMS: atom_id res chain seq x y z
N MET A 1 41.97 43.50 19.42
CA MET A 1 40.99 43.15 18.35
C MET A 1 39.59 43.10 18.96
N ASN A 2 38.62 43.88 18.43
CA ASN A 2 37.30 44.03 19.05
C ASN A 2 36.45 42.76 18.92
N PHE A 3 35.72 42.40 19.99
CA PHE A 3 34.83 41.24 20.04
C PHE A 3 33.86 41.17 18.85
N LYS A 4 33.30 42.31 18.45
CA LYS A 4 32.40 42.44 17.30
C LYS A 4 33.01 41.91 16.00
N LYS A 5 34.30 42.18 15.75
CA LYS A 5 35.00 41.70 14.54
C LYS A 5 35.17 40.18 14.56
N ARG A 6 35.52 39.58 15.71
CA ARG A 6 35.59 38.12 15.87
C ARG A 6 34.24 37.46 15.62
N LEU A 7 33.15 38.02 16.16
CA LEU A 7 31.80 37.51 15.97
C LEU A 7 31.38 37.55 14.48
N LEU A 8 31.71 38.64 13.78
CA LEU A 8 31.36 38.80 12.37
C LEU A 8 32.08 37.77 11.47
N TYR A 9 33.38 37.55 11.70
CA TYR A 9 34.13 36.53 10.96
C TYR A 9 33.59 35.13 11.24
N TYR A 10 33.28 34.81 12.50
CA TYR A 10 32.68 33.52 12.86
C TYR A 10 31.33 33.30 12.17
N LEU A 11 30.43 34.29 12.21
CA LEU A 11 29.13 34.19 11.56
C LEU A 11 29.26 34.05 10.04
N SER A 12 30.18 34.79 9.40
CA SER A 12 30.40 34.67 7.95
C SER A 12 30.82 33.24 7.54
N GLY A 13 31.78 32.65 8.25
CA GLY A 13 32.21 31.28 8.02
C GLY A 13 31.12 30.25 8.34
N PHE A 14 30.37 30.48 9.41
CA PHE A 14 29.22 29.65 9.78
C PHE A 14 28.14 29.65 8.71
N THR A 15 27.77 30.82 8.18
CA THR A 15 26.77 30.94 7.12
C THR A 15 27.22 30.26 5.83
N ILE A 16 28.48 30.45 5.43
CA ILE A 16 29.06 29.77 4.25
C ILE A 16 29.06 28.25 4.46
N GLY A 17 29.44 27.78 5.64
CA GLY A 17 29.39 26.37 6.00
C GLY A 17 27.98 25.79 5.95
N LEU A 18 26.98 26.53 6.43
CA LEU A 18 25.58 26.11 6.41
C LEU A 18 25.03 26.00 4.99
N LEU A 19 25.43 26.92 4.10
CA LEU A 19 25.08 26.90 2.69
C LEU A 19 25.68 25.67 1.99
N LEU A 20 26.97 25.38 2.23
CA LEU A 20 27.62 24.18 1.70
C LEU A 20 26.97 22.88 2.19
N VAL A 21 26.65 22.78 3.49
CA VAL A 21 25.96 21.62 4.06
C VAL A 21 24.59 21.44 3.40
N PHE A 22 23.82 22.51 3.21
CA PHE A 22 22.52 22.46 2.58
C PHE A 22 22.61 22.08 1.09
N SER A 23 23.64 22.53 0.36
CA SER A 23 23.89 22.15 -1.03
C SER A 23 24.28 20.68 -1.20
N ILE A 24 25.11 20.12 -0.31
CA ILE A 24 25.58 18.73 -0.39
C ILE A 24 24.51 17.74 0.08
N LEU A 25 23.84 18.05 1.20
CA LEU A 25 22.81 17.18 1.74
C LEU A 25 21.48 17.35 1.00
N GLY A 26 21.18 18.54 0.48
CA GLY A 26 19.91 18.87 -0.15
C GLY A 26 18.72 18.79 0.82
N ILE A 27 17.49 18.88 0.30
CA ILE A 27 16.26 18.59 1.04
C ILE A 27 16.04 17.07 1.02
N ARG A 28 16.86 16.31 1.74
CA ARG A 28 16.58 14.89 1.97
C ARG A 28 15.53 14.76 3.06
N GLY A 29 14.43 14.07 2.76
CA GLY A 29 13.42 13.76 3.77
C GLY A 29 14.03 12.97 4.94
N CYS A 30 13.39 13.04 6.11
CA CYS A 30 13.74 12.26 7.30
C CYS A 30 13.40 10.76 7.15
N GLU A 31 13.58 10.19 5.95
CA GLU A 31 13.29 8.79 5.62
C GLU A 31 14.29 7.82 6.25
N TRP A 32 15.50 8.30 6.55
CA TRP A 32 16.57 7.54 7.20
C TRP A 32 16.32 7.31 8.70
N LEU A 33 15.40 8.05 9.32
CA LEU A 33 15.08 7.87 10.74
C LEU A 33 14.64 6.42 11.00
N PRO A 34 15.09 5.78 12.09
CA PRO A 34 14.79 4.38 12.37
C PRO A 34 13.30 4.05 12.30
N LYS A 35 12.45 4.94 12.82
CA LYS A 35 10.99 4.81 12.76
C LYS A 35 10.48 4.76 11.31
N THR A 36 10.84 5.74 10.50
CA THR A 36 10.40 5.85 9.11
C THR A 36 10.86 4.66 8.29
N ARG A 37 12.10 4.21 8.51
CA ARG A 37 12.65 3.02 7.85
C ARG A 37 11.83 1.76 8.12
N ILE A 38 11.40 1.55 9.37
CA ILE A 38 10.57 0.39 9.74
C ILE A 38 9.18 0.50 9.13
N ILE A 39 8.52 1.67 9.23
CA ILE A 39 7.20 1.90 8.61
C ILE A 39 7.26 1.68 7.09
N ASN A 40 8.31 2.14 6.43
CA ASN A 40 8.52 1.93 5.00
C ASN A 40 8.75 0.45 4.65
N ALA A 41 9.47 -0.30 5.47
CA ALA A 41 9.62 -1.75 5.30
C ALA A 41 8.27 -2.47 5.42
N ILE A 42 7.47 -2.14 6.45
CA ILE A 42 6.12 -2.69 6.62
C ILE A 42 5.24 -2.36 5.40
N ASN A 43 5.24 -1.09 4.98
CA ASN A 43 4.41 -0.61 3.87
C ASN A 43 4.83 -1.19 2.52
N SER A 44 6.11 -1.52 2.31
CA SER A 44 6.61 -2.09 1.07
C SER A 44 6.49 -3.61 0.99
N SER A 45 6.40 -4.28 2.14
CA SER A 45 6.26 -5.75 2.22
C SER A 45 4.81 -6.23 2.07
N GLN A 46 4.64 -7.48 1.63
CA GLN A 46 3.37 -8.21 1.75
C GLN A 46 3.18 -8.65 3.19
N LEU A 47 2.07 -8.22 3.80
CA LEU A 47 1.75 -8.53 5.17
C LEU A 47 1.05 -9.89 5.25
N TYR A 48 1.44 -10.68 6.24
CA TYR A 48 0.82 -11.94 6.60
C TYR A 48 0.34 -11.88 8.04
N ILE A 49 -0.83 -12.43 8.30
CA ILE A 49 -1.44 -12.46 9.63
C ILE A 49 -1.98 -13.85 9.93
N SER A 50 -2.01 -14.24 11.21
CA SER A 50 -2.64 -15.49 11.62
C SER A 50 -4.15 -15.45 11.31
N LYS A 51 -4.74 -16.61 10.97
CA LYS A 51 -6.20 -16.71 10.78
C LYS A 51 -6.97 -16.30 12.04
N ALA A 52 -6.49 -16.68 13.21
CA ALA A 52 -7.09 -16.31 14.50
C ALA A 52 -7.14 -14.79 14.71
N ASP A 53 -6.04 -14.08 14.47
CA ASP A 53 -5.99 -12.62 14.59
C ASP A 53 -6.86 -11.95 13.52
N LEU A 54 -6.90 -12.49 12.30
CA LEU A 54 -7.76 -11.95 11.24
C LEU A 54 -9.25 -12.04 11.60
N GLU A 55 -9.70 -13.13 12.21
CA GLU A 55 -11.09 -13.27 12.65
C GLU A 55 -11.45 -12.23 13.71
N ASN A 56 -10.57 -12.01 14.69
CA ASN A 56 -10.76 -10.97 15.69
C ASN A 56 -10.81 -9.58 15.04
N ILE A 57 -9.94 -9.29 14.06
CA ILE A 57 -9.99 -8.03 13.33
C ILE A 57 -11.30 -7.85 12.57
N LYS A 58 -11.75 -8.87 11.84
CA LYS A 58 -12.95 -8.81 11.00
C LYS A 58 -14.21 -8.62 11.84
N CYS A 59 -14.33 -9.38 12.92
CA CYS A 59 -15.47 -9.30 13.83
C CYS A 59 -15.59 -7.91 14.48
N ASN A 60 -14.46 -7.32 14.88
CA ASN A 60 -14.42 -5.96 15.46
C ASN A 60 -14.40 -4.84 14.40
N GLN A 61 -14.52 -5.16 13.11
CA GLN A 61 -14.39 -4.22 11.99
C GLN A 61 -13.09 -3.38 12.06
N ALA A 62 -12.03 -3.93 12.65
CA ALA A 62 -10.83 -3.21 13.05
C ALA A 62 -9.75 -3.16 11.97
N THR A 63 -10.03 -3.60 10.73
CA THR A 63 -9.04 -3.66 9.64
C THR A 63 -8.38 -2.31 9.43
N ASN A 64 -9.18 -1.24 9.35
CA ASN A 64 -8.69 0.12 9.17
C ASN A 64 -7.82 0.57 10.36
N ALA A 65 -8.24 0.23 11.59
CA ALA A 65 -7.49 0.56 12.79
C ALA A 65 -6.13 -0.14 12.84
N VAL A 66 -6.05 -1.40 12.42
CA VAL A 66 -4.78 -2.14 12.30
C VAL A 66 -3.88 -1.54 11.21
N PHE A 67 -4.41 -1.19 10.04
CA PHE A 67 -3.60 -0.51 9.01
C PHE A 67 -3.13 0.88 9.46
N ASN A 68 -3.92 1.59 10.25
CA ASN A 68 -3.51 2.86 10.86
C ASN A 68 -2.40 2.65 11.89
N LEU A 69 -2.50 1.61 12.74
CA LEU A 69 -1.43 1.22 13.66
C LEU A 69 -0.13 0.93 12.90
N LEU A 70 -0.19 0.17 11.81
CA LEU A 70 0.99 -0.17 11.01
C LEU A 70 1.61 1.03 10.28
N SER A 71 0.79 2.03 9.92
CA SER A 71 1.24 3.20 9.15
C SER A 71 1.71 4.35 10.03
N TYR A 72 1.09 4.53 11.21
CA TYR A 72 1.27 5.71 12.06
C TYR A 72 1.61 5.40 13.52
N GLY A 73 1.62 4.12 13.90
CA GLY A 73 1.95 3.69 15.26
C GLY A 73 3.35 4.11 15.70
N GLU A 74 3.52 4.16 17.02
CA GLU A 74 4.81 4.36 17.66
C GLU A 74 5.54 3.04 17.79
N ILE A 75 6.86 3.07 17.59
CA ILE A 75 7.71 1.90 17.72
C ILE A 75 8.38 1.95 19.08
N ASP A 76 8.14 0.93 19.90
CA ASP A 76 8.76 0.77 21.21
C ASP A 76 10.02 -0.07 21.04
N PHE A 77 11.16 0.60 20.84
CA PHE A 77 12.44 -0.08 20.61
C PHE A 77 12.88 -0.90 21.82
N SER A 78 12.53 -0.48 23.03
CA SER A 78 12.85 -1.20 24.27
C SER A 78 12.14 -2.55 24.38
N LYS A 79 10.96 -2.69 23.78
CA LYS A 79 10.20 -3.95 23.70
C LYS A 79 10.44 -4.73 22.40
N SER A 80 11.25 -4.20 21.50
CA SER A 80 11.54 -4.81 20.20
C SER A 80 12.78 -5.70 20.27
N ASP A 81 12.73 -6.88 19.65
CA ASP A 81 13.90 -7.75 19.51
C ASP A 81 14.53 -7.55 18.13
N THR A 82 15.68 -6.89 18.10
CA THR A 82 16.37 -6.52 16.86
C THR A 82 17.71 -7.23 16.66
N LYS A 83 18.06 -8.17 17.55
CA LYS A 83 19.35 -8.90 17.53
C LYS A 83 19.44 -9.88 16.37
N ASN A 84 18.31 -10.48 16.02
CA ASN A 84 18.22 -11.49 14.96
C ASN A 84 18.05 -10.88 13.57
N LYS A 85 18.33 -11.68 12.52
CA LYS A 85 18.07 -11.30 11.12
C LYS A 85 16.59 -11.03 10.88
N LEU A 86 15.73 -11.87 11.46
CA LEU A 86 14.29 -11.63 11.54
C LEU A 86 14.03 -10.77 12.78
N LYS A 87 13.79 -9.48 12.57
CA LYS A 87 13.61 -8.49 13.63
C LYS A 87 12.14 -8.41 14.02
N LYS A 88 11.85 -8.30 15.32
CA LYS A 88 10.50 -8.20 15.87
C LYS A 88 10.30 -6.81 16.44
N TYR A 89 9.47 -6.01 15.79
CA TYR A 89 9.17 -4.64 16.21
C TYR A 89 7.84 -4.57 16.95
N PHE A 90 7.86 -4.04 18.17
CA PHE A 90 6.65 -3.75 18.92
C PHE A 90 6.10 -2.38 18.51
N ILE A 91 4.88 -2.39 17.96
CA ILE A 91 4.20 -1.18 17.49
C ILE A 91 2.96 -0.96 18.35
N LYS A 92 2.79 0.27 18.84
CA LYS A 92 1.67 0.66 19.70
C LYS A 92 0.98 1.92 19.20
N SER A 93 -0.27 2.04 19.58
CA SER A 93 -1.13 3.21 19.49
C SER A 93 -1.94 3.31 20.78
N ASN A 94 -2.78 4.33 20.91
CA ASN A 94 -3.59 4.55 22.11
C ASN A 94 -4.49 3.34 22.48
N LYS A 95 -4.95 2.56 21.50
CA LYS A 95 -5.92 1.47 21.72
C LYS A 95 -5.41 0.09 21.29
N LEU A 96 -4.45 0.03 20.37
CA LEU A 96 -3.97 -1.21 19.77
C LEU A 96 -2.46 -1.33 19.88
N SER A 97 -1.98 -2.57 20.03
CA SER A 97 -0.56 -2.90 19.84
C SER A 97 -0.40 -4.19 19.08
N ALA A 98 0.72 -4.35 18.38
CA ALA A 98 1.05 -5.53 17.62
C ALA A 98 2.56 -5.73 17.56
N VAL A 99 2.99 -6.96 17.31
CA VAL A 99 4.38 -7.28 16.97
C VAL A 99 4.45 -7.52 15.47
N VAL A 100 5.38 -6.86 14.79
CA VAL A 100 5.64 -7.09 13.36
C VAL A 100 7.02 -7.70 13.20
N GLU A 101 7.07 -8.90 12.64
CA GLU A 101 8.30 -9.57 12.24
C GLU A 101 8.69 -9.13 10.83
N ILE A 102 9.89 -8.57 10.71
CA ILE A 102 10.42 -8.00 9.48
C ILE A 102 11.80 -8.58 9.23
N ASN A 103 12.02 -9.08 8.01
CA ASN A 103 13.33 -9.30 7.47
C ASN A 103 13.55 -8.25 6.36
N PHE A 104 14.49 -7.32 6.56
CA PHE A 104 14.73 -6.23 5.61
C PHE A 104 15.26 -6.70 4.24
N SER A 105 15.69 -7.96 4.14
CA SER A 105 16.11 -8.59 2.87
C SER A 105 14.97 -9.34 2.17
N ASP A 106 13.79 -9.43 2.79
CA ASP A 106 12.63 -10.15 2.27
C ASP A 106 11.53 -9.17 1.81
N SER A 107 10.62 -9.68 0.98
CA SER A 107 9.42 -9.00 0.50
C SER A 107 8.20 -9.20 1.40
N THR A 108 8.32 -9.98 2.48
CA THR A 108 7.21 -10.34 3.37
C THR A 108 7.45 -9.90 4.81
N SER A 109 6.36 -9.57 5.51
CA SER A 109 6.37 -9.32 6.96
C SER A 109 5.20 -10.03 7.62
N LYS A 110 5.39 -10.49 8.87
CA LYS A 110 4.34 -11.18 9.63
C LYS A 110 3.87 -10.33 10.78
N ILE A 111 2.56 -10.24 10.96
CA ILE A 111 1.92 -9.57 12.09
C ILE A 111 1.53 -10.64 13.11
N GLN A 112 1.88 -10.40 14.36
CA GLN A 112 1.61 -11.30 15.49
C GLN A 112 1.15 -10.51 16.71
N ASN A 113 0.53 -11.21 17.65
CA ASN A 113 0.24 -10.71 19.00
C ASN A 113 -0.52 -9.38 19.00
N ILE A 114 -1.59 -9.28 18.20
CA ILE A 114 -2.43 -8.09 18.20
C ILE A 114 -3.21 -8.04 19.51
N LYS A 115 -3.04 -6.95 20.26
CA LYS A 115 -3.72 -6.67 21.54
C LYS A 115 -4.60 -5.45 21.42
N GLY A 116 -5.61 -5.37 22.28
CA GLY A 116 -6.58 -4.27 22.31
C GLY A 116 -7.85 -4.53 21.48
N LEU A 117 -8.04 -5.77 21.00
CA LEU A 117 -9.27 -6.21 20.35
C LEU A 117 -9.96 -7.28 21.21
N PRO A 118 -11.28 -7.19 21.42
CA PRO A 118 -12.07 -8.28 21.99
C PRO A 118 -11.90 -9.57 21.18
N LYS A 119 -11.75 -10.71 21.88
CA LYS A 119 -11.69 -12.03 21.23
C LYS A 119 -13.11 -12.43 20.81
N CYS A 120 -13.32 -12.69 19.53
CA CYS A 120 -14.64 -13.07 19.02
C CYS A 120 -14.82 -14.58 18.90
N LYS A 121 -13.77 -15.32 18.53
CA LYS A 121 -13.82 -16.78 18.37
C LYS A 121 -12.50 -17.42 18.79
N ILE A 122 -12.58 -18.64 19.32
CA ILE A 122 -11.41 -19.46 19.60
C ILE A 122 -11.06 -20.23 18.33
N VAL A 123 -10.13 -19.70 17.55
CA VAL A 123 -9.58 -20.37 16.38
C VAL A 123 -8.27 -21.03 16.78
N LYS A 124 -8.17 -22.36 16.66
CA LYS A 124 -6.93 -23.10 16.93
C LYS A 124 -5.95 -23.11 15.74
N ASN A 125 -6.30 -22.48 14.62
CA ASN A 125 -5.48 -22.48 13.40
C ASN A 125 -4.55 -21.24 13.33
N ASN A 126 -3.24 -21.49 13.44
CA ASN A 126 -2.19 -20.47 13.37
C ASN A 126 -1.60 -20.28 11.96
N SER A 127 -2.26 -20.79 10.91
CA SER A 127 -1.81 -20.56 9.53
C SER A 127 -1.79 -19.07 9.22
N PHE A 128 -0.72 -18.62 8.58
CA PHE A 128 -0.57 -17.25 8.12
C PHE A 128 -1.19 -17.07 6.73
N ILE A 129 -1.98 -16.03 6.56
CA ILE A 129 -2.61 -15.66 5.28
C ILE A 129 -2.31 -14.21 4.92
N PRO A 130 -2.31 -13.85 3.63
CA PRO A 130 -2.11 -12.48 3.19
C PRO A 130 -3.14 -11.53 3.82
N PHE A 131 -2.65 -10.42 4.37
CA PHE A 131 -3.46 -9.38 4.97
C PHE A 131 -3.55 -8.17 4.05
N TYR A 132 -4.77 -7.79 3.69
CA TYR A 132 -5.06 -6.70 2.77
C TYR A 132 -5.91 -5.62 3.42
N ARG A 133 -5.81 -4.40 2.88
CA ARG A 133 -6.69 -3.28 3.25
C ARG A 133 -8.14 -3.60 2.88
N THR A 134 -9.07 -2.88 3.49
CA THR A 134 -10.47 -2.91 3.07
C THR A 134 -10.62 -2.38 1.65
N ASN A 135 -11.67 -2.83 0.96
CA ASN A 135 -11.99 -2.36 -0.39
C ASN A 135 -12.11 -0.82 -0.43
N GLU A 136 -12.87 -0.26 0.51
CA GLU A 136 -13.11 1.18 0.64
C GLU A 136 -11.82 1.97 0.81
N MET A 137 -10.93 1.55 1.72
CA MET A 137 -9.66 2.23 1.95
C MET A 137 -8.79 2.19 0.69
N MET A 138 -8.74 1.05 0.00
CA MET A 138 -7.98 0.92 -1.24
C MET A 138 -8.50 1.83 -2.34
N LEU A 139 -9.82 1.84 -2.57
CA LEU A 139 -10.47 2.74 -3.54
C LEU A 139 -10.23 4.22 -3.19
N SER A 140 -10.30 4.57 -1.90
CA SER A 140 -10.02 5.94 -1.43
C SER A 140 -8.60 6.39 -1.76
N ILE A 141 -7.62 5.48 -1.70
CA ILE A 141 -6.23 5.75 -2.05
C ILE A 141 -6.10 5.94 -3.57
N LEU A 142 -6.70 5.06 -4.36
CA LEU A 142 -6.65 5.15 -5.83
C LEU A 142 -7.34 6.43 -6.33
N LYS A 143 -8.48 6.80 -5.75
CA LYS A 143 -9.27 7.98 -6.13
C LYS A 143 -8.55 9.31 -5.87
N LYS A 144 -7.62 9.37 -4.91
CA LYS A 144 -6.83 10.58 -4.60
C LYS A 144 -5.83 10.95 -5.68
N LEU A 145 -5.47 10.00 -6.54
CA LEU A 145 -4.45 10.19 -7.57
C LEU A 145 -5.12 10.55 -8.90
N PRO A 146 -4.52 11.46 -9.70
CA PRO A 146 -5.01 11.74 -11.04
C PRO A 146 -4.96 10.49 -11.92
N THR A 147 -5.88 10.41 -12.87
CA THR A 147 -6.05 9.27 -13.76
C THR A 147 -5.33 9.48 -15.09
N LYS A 148 -4.83 8.38 -15.66
CA LYS A 148 -4.38 8.28 -17.05
C LYS A 148 -4.96 7.00 -17.64
N PHE A 149 -5.34 7.06 -18.91
CA PHE A 149 -5.90 5.93 -19.64
C PHE A 149 -4.90 5.45 -20.70
N GLU A 150 -4.73 4.13 -20.83
CA GLU A 150 -3.97 3.54 -21.92
C GLU A 150 -4.88 3.29 -23.13
N ASP A 151 -4.30 3.24 -24.32
CA ASP A 151 -5.07 3.13 -25.57
C ASP A 151 -5.92 1.85 -25.60
N SER A 152 -5.37 0.74 -25.08
CA SER A 152 -6.10 -0.51 -24.89
C SER A 152 -7.33 -0.36 -23.98
N TYR A 153 -7.26 0.49 -22.96
CA TYR A 153 -8.40 0.76 -22.09
C TYR A 153 -9.46 1.61 -22.80
N ASN A 154 -9.05 2.69 -23.45
CA ASN A 154 -9.95 3.59 -24.18
C ASN A 154 -10.68 2.86 -25.30
N CYS A 155 -9.97 1.98 -26.02
CA CYS A 155 -10.55 1.13 -27.04
C CYS A 155 -11.65 0.21 -26.49
N SER A 156 -11.37 -0.52 -25.40
CA SER A 156 -12.39 -1.35 -24.74
C SER A 156 -13.58 -0.50 -24.26
N LEU A 157 -13.34 0.71 -23.76
CA LEU A 157 -14.38 1.62 -23.27
C LEU A 157 -15.34 2.00 -24.40
N ASN A 158 -14.80 2.35 -25.57
CA ASN A 158 -15.57 2.65 -26.79
C ASN A 158 -16.31 1.41 -27.31
N HIS A 159 -15.63 0.26 -27.37
CA HIS A 159 -16.21 -1.00 -27.85
C HIS A 159 -17.43 -1.42 -27.03
N TYR A 160 -17.35 -1.30 -25.71
CA TYR A 160 -18.46 -1.61 -24.81
C TYR A 160 -19.46 -0.46 -24.64
N LYS A 161 -19.30 0.65 -25.37
CA LYS A 161 -20.15 1.85 -25.32
C LYS A 161 -20.34 2.38 -23.88
N LEU A 162 -19.27 2.34 -23.08
CA LEU A 162 -19.29 2.82 -21.70
C LEU A 162 -19.00 4.32 -21.67
N ASP A 163 -19.74 5.03 -20.80
CA ASP A 163 -19.56 6.47 -20.62
C ASP A 163 -18.20 6.82 -19.96
N SER A 164 -17.71 8.02 -20.24
CA SER A 164 -16.57 8.69 -19.61
C SER A 164 -16.56 8.63 -18.07
N THR A 165 -17.74 8.55 -17.44
CA THR A 165 -17.86 8.43 -15.97
C THR A 165 -17.58 7.03 -15.43
N PHE A 166 -17.47 6.00 -16.29
CA PHE A 166 -17.27 4.61 -15.89
C PHE A 166 -16.03 4.42 -14.99
N SER A 167 -14.92 5.05 -15.32
CA SER A 167 -13.68 5.00 -14.52
C SER A 167 -13.90 5.51 -13.09
N ASN A 168 -14.69 6.58 -12.93
CA ASN A 168 -15.04 7.12 -11.62
C ASN A 168 -16.02 6.20 -10.87
N LYS A 169 -16.93 5.53 -11.58
CA LYS A 169 -17.81 4.50 -11.00
C LYS A 169 -16.99 3.30 -10.48
N ILE A 170 -15.98 2.85 -11.21
CA ILE A 170 -15.03 1.82 -10.75
C ILE A 170 -14.33 2.25 -9.46
N LEU A 171 -13.82 3.48 -9.40
CA LEU A 171 -13.10 3.99 -8.23
C LEU A 171 -14.00 4.30 -7.02
N SER A 172 -15.32 4.32 -7.19
CA SER A 172 -16.28 4.60 -6.11
C SER A 172 -17.06 3.38 -5.64
N LYS A 173 -17.43 2.49 -6.55
CA LYS A 173 -18.31 1.34 -6.28
C LYS A 173 -17.70 -0.01 -6.67
N GLY A 174 -16.54 -0.03 -7.32
CA GLY A 174 -15.88 -1.27 -7.71
C GLY A 174 -15.46 -2.12 -6.52
N LYS A 175 -15.09 -3.38 -6.78
CA LYS A 175 -14.54 -4.29 -5.79
C LYS A 175 -13.15 -4.74 -6.22
N ILE A 176 -12.16 -4.50 -5.38
CA ILE A 176 -10.77 -4.90 -5.60
C ILE A 176 -10.60 -6.39 -5.27
N ILE A 177 -10.10 -7.16 -6.24
CA ILE A 177 -9.83 -8.59 -6.09
C ILE A 177 -8.38 -8.76 -5.65
N PHE A 178 -8.11 -8.57 -4.35
CA PHE A 178 -6.75 -8.60 -3.83
C PHE A 178 -6.00 -9.91 -4.09
N ASN A 179 -6.68 -11.05 -4.03
CA ASN A 179 -6.07 -12.37 -4.25
C ASN A 179 -5.51 -12.58 -5.66
N HIS A 180 -5.99 -11.82 -6.64
CA HIS A 180 -5.51 -11.83 -8.02
C HIS A 180 -4.80 -10.53 -8.41
N SER A 181 -4.65 -9.60 -7.47
CA SER A 181 -3.90 -8.37 -7.66
C SER A 181 -2.45 -8.54 -7.21
N LEU A 182 -1.60 -7.57 -7.53
CA LEU A 182 -0.24 -7.47 -7.00
C LEU A 182 -0.03 -6.12 -6.28
N PRO A 183 -0.60 -5.95 -5.06
CA PRO A 183 -0.56 -4.67 -4.33
C PRO A 183 0.84 -4.20 -3.92
N LYS A 184 1.82 -5.10 -3.87
CA LYS A 184 3.20 -4.83 -3.43
C LYS A 184 4.22 -5.00 -4.56
N ARG A 185 3.75 -5.11 -5.81
CA ARG A 185 4.62 -5.25 -6.98
C ARG A 185 5.52 -4.02 -7.13
N LYS A 186 6.81 -4.26 -7.36
CA LYS A 186 7.77 -3.23 -7.74
C LYS A 186 7.91 -3.17 -9.27
N PRO A 187 8.07 -1.98 -9.89
CA PRO A 187 8.08 -0.66 -9.26
C PRO A 187 6.69 -0.11 -8.90
N ASN A 188 5.62 -0.64 -9.51
CA ASN A 188 4.28 -0.08 -9.38
C ASN A 188 3.25 -1.17 -9.02
N PRO A 189 2.46 -1.00 -7.95
CA PRO A 189 1.35 -1.89 -7.63
C PRO A 189 0.36 -2.06 -8.77
N LEU A 190 -0.27 -3.23 -8.85
CA LEU A 190 -1.23 -3.59 -9.89
C LEU A 190 -2.48 -4.16 -9.23
N PHE A 191 -3.66 -3.67 -9.62
CA PHE A 191 -4.94 -4.05 -9.02
C PHE A 191 -5.92 -4.47 -10.10
N ILE A 192 -6.69 -5.52 -9.80
CA ILE A 192 -7.88 -5.90 -10.57
C ILE A 192 -9.10 -5.40 -9.80
N ALA A 193 -9.91 -4.57 -10.44
CA ALA A 193 -11.19 -4.10 -9.93
C ALA A 193 -12.33 -4.72 -10.74
N GLU A 194 -13.36 -5.22 -10.08
CA GLU A 194 -14.60 -5.67 -10.71
C GLU A 194 -15.75 -4.68 -10.47
N LEU A 195 -16.63 -4.50 -11.44
CA LEU A 195 -17.86 -3.73 -11.30
C LEU A 195 -18.97 -4.38 -12.10
N LYS A 196 -20.13 -4.53 -11.45
CA LYS A 196 -21.35 -5.05 -12.06
C LYS A 196 -22.24 -3.89 -12.48
N ILE A 197 -22.67 -3.88 -13.75
CA ILE A 197 -23.63 -2.92 -14.32
C ILE A 197 -24.64 -3.70 -15.15
N ASP A 198 -25.93 -3.57 -14.86
CA ASP A 198 -27.04 -4.14 -15.65
C ASP A 198 -26.79 -5.59 -16.08
N SER A 199 -26.42 -6.43 -15.10
CA SER A 199 -26.07 -7.86 -15.26
C SER A 199 -24.78 -8.19 -16.02
N SER A 200 -24.05 -7.19 -16.50
CA SER A 200 -22.71 -7.34 -17.06
C SER A 200 -21.64 -7.13 -16.00
N LEU A 201 -20.64 -8.02 -15.95
CA LEU A 201 -19.50 -7.92 -15.05
C LEU A 201 -18.25 -7.46 -15.82
N PHE A 202 -17.65 -6.37 -15.34
CA PHE A 202 -16.49 -5.75 -15.95
C PHE A 202 -15.28 -5.88 -15.03
N TYR A 203 -14.14 -6.23 -15.62
CA TYR A 203 -12.84 -6.29 -14.95
C TYR A 203 -11.92 -5.21 -15.50
N VAL A 204 -11.28 -4.48 -14.59
CA VAL A 204 -10.40 -3.37 -14.91
C VAL A 204 -9.04 -3.58 -14.26
N LEU A 205 -7.98 -3.47 -15.06
CA LEU A 205 -6.61 -3.51 -14.60
C LEU A 205 -6.14 -2.08 -14.32
N ILE A 206 -5.77 -1.80 -13.06
CA ILE A 206 -5.35 -0.48 -12.58
C ILE A 206 -3.92 -0.58 -12.06
N GLN A 207 -3.00 0.18 -12.66
CA GLN A 207 -1.65 0.34 -12.14
C GLN A 207 -1.56 1.60 -11.29
N GLN A 208 -1.12 1.47 -10.04
CA GLN A 208 -0.85 2.62 -9.19
C GLN A 208 0.60 3.05 -9.34
N GLY A 209 0.82 4.28 -9.82
CA GLY A 209 2.11 4.96 -9.75
C GLY A 209 2.16 5.95 -8.60
N GLU A 210 3.33 6.56 -8.39
CA GLU A 210 3.55 7.54 -7.31
C GLU A 210 2.65 8.77 -7.44
N LYS A 211 2.58 9.35 -8.65
CA LYS A 211 1.84 10.60 -8.91
C LYS A 211 0.49 10.43 -9.60
N ARG A 212 0.18 9.23 -10.12
CA ARG A 212 -1.02 8.96 -10.93
C ARG A 212 -1.36 7.49 -10.97
N ILE A 213 -2.64 7.17 -11.17
CA ILE A 213 -3.08 5.82 -11.54
C ILE A 213 -3.25 5.70 -13.05
N ARG A 214 -2.99 4.51 -13.59
CA ARG A 214 -3.17 4.18 -15.00
C ARG A 214 -4.20 3.07 -15.15
N PHE A 215 -5.25 3.33 -15.90
CA PHE A 215 -6.19 2.32 -16.37
C PHE A 215 -5.58 1.64 -17.59
N LYS A 216 -5.26 0.35 -17.44
CA LYS A 216 -4.50 -0.44 -18.39
C LYS A 216 -5.40 -1.19 -19.36
N LYS A 217 -6.33 -1.97 -18.80
CA LYS A 217 -7.17 -2.92 -19.54
C LYS A 217 -8.57 -2.95 -18.96
N LEU A 218 -9.53 -3.21 -19.82
CA LEU A 218 -10.93 -3.39 -19.48
C LEU A 218 -11.47 -4.55 -20.30
N ILE A 219 -12.12 -5.51 -19.64
CA ILE A 219 -12.79 -6.64 -20.27
C ILE A 219 -14.15 -6.86 -19.61
N LYS A 220 -15.16 -7.15 -20.42
CA LYS A 220 -16.46 -7.67 -19.97
C LYS A 220 -16.40 -9.19 -19.94
N ASN A 221 -16.62 -9.81 -18.78
CA ASN A 221 -16.70 -11.26 -18.64
C ASN A 221 -17.66 -11.64 -17.50
N ASN A 222 -18.73 -12.36 -17.82
CA ASN A 222 -19.72 -12.75 -16.82
C ASN A 222 -19.36 -14.05 -16.08
N ASN A 223 -18.43 -14.86 -16.63
CA ASN A 223 -18.01 -16.16 -16.10
C ASN A 223 -16.49 -16.16 -15.85
N ALA A 224 -16.01 -15.27 -14.98
CA ALA A 224 -14.58 -15.19 -14.69
C ALA A 224 -14.11 -16.41 -13.87
N SER A 225 -13.25 -17.23 -14.49
CA SER A 225 -12.50 -18.29 -13.80
C SER A 225 -11.25 -17.72 -13.13
N LYS A 226 -10.65 -18.50 -12.24
CA LYS A 226 -9.35 -18.18 -11.61
C LYS A 226 -8.25 -17.98 -12.66
N ASP A 227 -8.27 -18.81 -13.70
CA ASP A 227 -7.29 -18.79 -14.78
C ASP A 227 -7.43 -17.55 -15.65
N PHE A 228 -8.66 -17.11 -15.91
CA PHE A 228 -8.93 -15.84 -16.57
C PHE A 228 -8.36 -14.65 -15.82
N LEU A 229 -8.51 -14.58 -14.49
CA LEU A 229 -7.96 -13.46 -13.71
C LEU A 229 -6.43 -13.42 -13.74
N ASN A 230 -5.79 -14.59 -13.77
CA ASN A 230 -4.35 -14.69 -13.91
C ASN A 230 -3.90 -14.30 -15.33
N SER A 231 -4.58 -14.77 -16.37
CA SER A 231 -4.27 -14.38 -17.76
C SER A 231 -4.47 -12.88 -17.97
N PHE A 232 -5.55 -12.31 -17.44
CA PHE A 232 -5.85 -10.88 -17.53
C PHE A 232 -4.76 -9.99 -16.93
N LEU A 233 -4.11 -10.47 -15.87
CA LEU A 233 -3.03 -9.74 -15.21
C LEU A 233 -1.73 -9.71 -16.05
N PHE A 234 -1.41 -10.80 -16.75
CA PHE A 234 -0.11 -10.99 -17.41
C PHE A 234 -0.15 -10.91 -18.94
N SER A 235 -1.31 -11.09 -19.57
CA SER A 235 -1.47 -11.06 -21.01
C SER A 235 -1.15 -9.67 -21.55
N LYS A 236 -0.21 -9.58 -22.51
CA LYS A 236 -0.01 -8.37 -23.32
C LYS A 236 -1.07 -8.27 -24.44
N ASN A 237 -1.54 -9.39 -24.97
CA ASN A 237 -2.16 -9.47 -26.30
C ASN A 237 -3.69 -9.67 -26.33
N GLU A 238 -4.36 -9.83 -25.19
CA GLU A 238 -5.84 -9.80 -25.15
C GLU A 238 -6.33 -8.34 -25.11
N THR A 239 -6.02 -7.59 -26.16
CA THR A 239 -6.70 -6.33 -26.46
C THR A 239 -7.64 -6.62 -27.61
N LEU A 240 -8.92 -6.31 -27.42
CA LEU A 240 -9.88 -6.29 -28.51
C LEU A 240 -9.26 -5.55 -29.71
N PRO A 241 -9.43 -6.02 -30.95
CA PRO A 241 -8.91 -5.31 -32.11
C PRO A 241 -9.55 -3.91 -32.13
N CYS A 242 -8.70 -2.90 -31.99
CA CYS A 242 -9.06 -1.51 -32.12
C CYS A 242 -8.85 -1.14 -33.58
N ASN A 243 -9.92 -1.15 -34.36
CA ASN A 243 -9.90 -0.58 -35.72
C ASN A 243 -10.02 0.94 -35.64
#